data_AF-A0A034W564-F1
#
_entry.id   AF-A0A034W564-F1
#
_cell.length_a   1.000
_cell.length_b   1.000
_cell.length_c   1.000
_cell.angle_alpha   90.00
_cell.angle_beta   90.00
_cell.angle_gamma   90.00
#
_symmetry.space_group_name_H-M   'P 1'
#
loop_
_entity.id
_entity.type
_entity.pdbx_description
1 polymer ?
#
loop_
_entity_poly.entity_id
_entity_poly.type
_entity_poly.pdbx_seq_one_letter_code
_entity_poly.pdbx_strand_id
1 'polypeptide(L)'
;HLEEIAKVLNHPRVYAFMHVPVQSGSDSVLGEMKREYCRNEFEHVVDFLRSRVPGVTIATDIICGFPTETEEDFEETMEMCAKYRFPSLFINQFFPRPGTPAAKMERIPANLVKKRTKRLTDLFNSYSPYDSRKGEQYTVLVTEISHDKQHYVGHNKSYEQILLPMRENLLGTAVRVRITDTSKFSMMAEIIDDESEWTRCAIKQESNGQIQNGKITTHLQDGNEDIIKKYVGFGLIFLFVALIIQMLSKFL
;
A
#
# COMPACT_ATOMS: atom_id res chain seq x y z
N HIS A 1 7.26 -17.58 2.88
CA HIS A 1 7.31 -16.15 2.50
C HIS A 1 6.62 -15.23 3.51
N LEU A 2 5.51 -15.63 4.15
CA LEU A 2 4.78 -14.77 5.09
C LEU A 2 5.60 -14.27 6.30
N GLU A 3 6.52 -15.08 6.84
CA GLU A 3 7.43 -14.64 7.91
C GLU A 3 8.28 -13.42 7.50
N GLU A 4 8.82 -13.41 6.29
CA GLU A 4 9.62 -12.28 5.79
C GLU A 4 8.74 -11.03 5.56
N ILE A 5 7.52 -11.23 5.07
CA ILE A 5 6.54 -10.15 4.92
C ILE A 5 6.20 -9.55 6.30
N ALA A 6 5.95 -10.39 7.31
CA ALA A 6 5.66 -9.93 8.66
C ALA A 6 6.85 -9.16 9.26
N LYS A 7 8.10 -9.60 9.02
CA LYS A 7 9.30 -8.84 9.42
C LYS A 7 9.35 -7.46 8.77
N VAL A 8 9.06 -7.37 7.47
CA VAL A 8 9.02 -6.09 6.73
C VAL A 8 7.94 -5.17 7.29
N LEU A 9 6.72 -5.65 7.50
CA LEU A 9 5.62 -4.84 8.04
C LEU A 9 5.87 -4.37 9.49
N ASN A 10 6.59 -5.16 10.29
CA ASN A 10 7.01 -4.77 11.63
C ASN A 10 8.11 -3.68 11.63
N HIS A 11 8.85 -3.50 10.53
CA HIS A 11 9.93 -2.52 10.47
C HIS A 11 9.40 -1.10 10.72
N PRO A 12 9.97 -0.29 11.64
CA PRO A 12 9.41 1.00 12.07
C PRO A 12 9.07 1.98 10.94
N ARG A 13 9.82 1.94 9.83
CA ARG A 13 9.65 2.83 8.66
C ARG A 13 8.72 2.29 7.57
N VAL A 14 8.05 1.16 7.78
CA VAL A 14 7.11 0.56 6.83
C VAL A 14 5.72 0.59 7.44
N TYR A 15 4.67 0.89 6.70
CA TYR A 15 3.32 0.80 7.25
C TYR A 15 2.95 -0.67 7.54
N ALA A 16 2.29 -0.92 8.67
CA ALA A 16 1.60 -2.16 8.97
C ALA A 16 0.25 -2.17 8.21
N PHE A 17 0.32 -2.06 6.89
CA PHE A 17 -0.83 -2.03 6.00
C PHE A 17 -0.54 -2.93 4.80
N MET A 18 -1.53 -3.73 4.41
CA MET A 18 -1.43 -4.56 3.22
C MET A 18 -2.76 -4.60 2.48
N HIS A 19 -2.69 -4.37 1.18
CA HIS A 19 -3.83 -4.54 0.29
C HIS A 19 -3.72 -5.90 -0.41
N VAL A 20 -4.61 -6.83 -0.03
CA VAL A 20 -4.64 -8.20 -0.57
C VAL A 20 -5.99 -8.42 -1.27
N PRO A 21 -6.04 -8.31 -2.61
CA PRO A 21 -7.30 -8.29 -3.34
C PRO A 21 -7.85 -9.70 -3.57
N VAL A 22 -8.73 -10.19 -2.69
CA VAL A 22 -9.32 -11.54 -2.79
C VAL A 22 -10.32 -11.70 -3.93
N GLN A 23 -11.11 -10.66 -4.22
CA GLN A 23 -12.19 -10.56 -5.21
C GLN A 23 -13.49 -11.32 -4.90
N SER A 24 -13.43 -12.52 -4.35
CA SER A 24 -14.59 -13.31 -3.95
C SER A 24 -14.26 -14.20 -2.76
N GLY A 25 -15.25 -14.55 -1.95
CA GLY A 25 -15.12 -15.58 -0.93
C GLY A 25 -15.43 -17.00 -1.43
N SER A 26 -15.80 -17.19 -2.69
CA SER A 26 -16.10 -18.53 -3.25
C SER A 26 -14.96 -19.05 -4.11
N ASP A 27 -14.47 -20.25 -3.80
CA ASP A 27 -13.44 -20.93 -4.59
C ASP A 27 -13.90 -21.24 -6.02
N SER A 28 -15.21 -21.49 -6.20
CA SER A 28 -15.82 -21.67 -7.53
C SER A 28 -15.66 -20.41 -8.38
N VAL A 29 -16.03 -19.25 -7.82
CA VAL A 29 -15.91 -17.96 -8.50
C VAL A 29 -14.44 -17.58 -8.70
N LEU A 30 -13.57 -17.81 -7.72
CA LEU A 30 -12.13 -17.57 -7.83
C LEU A 30 -11.49 -18.39 -8.96
N GLY A 31 -11.87 -19.66 -9.10
CA GLY A 31 -11.42 -20.53 -10.20
C GLY A 31 -11.86 -20.03 -11.57
N GLU A 32 -13.10 -19.54 -11.68
CA GLU A 32 -13.61 -18.94 -12.92
C GLU A 32 -12.96 -17.59 -13.25
N MET A 33 -12.57 -16.84 -12.22
CA MET A 33 -11.71 -15.65 -12.35
C MET A 33 -10.25 -15.96 -12.69
N LYS A 34 -9.87 -17.25 -12.79
CA LYS A 34 -8.49 -17.71 -13.01
C LYS A 34 -7.51 -17.24 -11.92
N ARG A 35 -7.98 -17.22 -10.66
CA ARG A 35 -7.11 -17.03 -9.50
C ARG A 35 -6.39 -18.34 -9.17
N GLU A 36 -5.11 -18.23 -8.86
CA GLU A 36 -4.25 -19.36 -8.47
C GLU A 36 -4.22 -19.56 -6.95
N TYR A 37 -5.27 -19.11 -6.26
CA TYR A 37 -5.41 -19.22 -4.81
C TYR A 37 -6.87 -19.48 -4.44
N CYS A 38 -7.08 -20.07 -3.27
CA CYS A 38 -8.39 -20.29 -2.66
C CYS A 38 -8.67 -19.34 -1.49
N ARG A 39 -9.92 -19.32 -1.02
CA ARG A 39 -10.35 -18.60 0.18
C ARG A 39 -9.51 -18.99 1.37
N ASN A 40 -9.27 -20.28 1.60
CA ASN A 40 -8.51 -20.74 2.76
C ASN A 40 -7.06 -20.22 2.76
N GLU A 41 -6.43 -20.08 1.59
CA GLU A 41 -5.09 -19.48 1.47
C GLU A 41 -5.12 -17.98 1.79
N PHE A 42 -6.14 -17.25 1.31
CA PHE A 42 -6.33 -15.85 1.69
C PHE A 42 -6.58 -15.69 3.20
N GLU A 43 -7.45 -16.52 3.78
CA GLU A 43 -7.73 -16.53 5.22
C GLU A 43 -6.45 -16.82 6.03
N HIS A 44 -5.62 -17.77 5.58
CA HIS A 44 -4.33 -18.05 6.18
C HIS A 44 -3.41 -16.83 6.17
N VAL A 45 -3.34 -16.07 5.06
CA VAL A 45 -2.56 -14.82 4.99
C VAL A 45 -3.08 -13.80 6.01
N VAL A 46 -4.39 -13.58 6.07
CA VAL A 46 -5.00 -12.59 6.99
C VAL A 46 -4.75 -12.97 8.45
N ASP A 47 -4.99 -14.22 8.81
CA ASP A 47 -4.83 -14.73 10.18
C ASP A 47 -3.36 -14.70 10.60
N PHE A 48 -2.46 -15.12 9.72
CA PHE A 48 -1.02 -15.08 9.97
C PHE A 48 -0.56 -13.64 10.23
N LEU A 49 -0.90 -12.69 9.35
CA LEU A 49 -0.47 -11.30 9.51
C LEU A 49 -1.06 -10.66 10.77
N ARG A 50 -2.33 -10.88 11.07
CA ARG A 50 -2.96 -10.37 12.31
C ARG A 50 -2.29 -10.90 13.57
N SER A 51 -1.80 -12.15 13.54
CA SER A 51 -1.11 -12.75 14.68
C SER A 51 0.34 -12.27 14.86
N ARG A 52 1.01 -11.83 13.79
CA ARG A 52 2.46 -11.51 13.77
C ARG A 52 2.79 -10.03 13.64
N VAL A 53 1.85 -9.22 13.17
CA VAL A 53 2.05 -7.78 12.92
C VAL A 53 1.00 -7.00 13.72
N PRO A 54 1.35 -6.50 14.91
CA PRO A 54 0.43 -5.76 15.75
C PRO A 54 -0.18 -4.57 15.02
N GLY A 55 -1.51 -4.48 15.06
CA GLY A 55 -2.26 -3.39 14.44
C GLY A 55 -2.27 -3.43 12.90
N VAL A 56 -1.93 -4.55 12.25
CA VAL A 56 -1.97 -4.61 10.79
C VAL A 56 -3.37 -4.34 10.23
N THR A 57 -3.43 -3.43 9.26
CA THR A 57 -4.63 -3.17 8.48
C THR A 57 -4.57 -3.98 7.18
N ILE A 58 -5.58 -4.80 6.94
CA ILE A 58 -5.77 -5.49 5.66
C ILE A 58 -6.90 -4.82 4.91
N ALA A 59 -6.59 -4.35 3.70
CA ALA A 59 -7.57 -3.91 2.72
C ALA A 59 -7.79 -5.02 1.69
N THR A 60 -9.00 -5.14 1.15
CA THR A 60 -9.31 -6.11 0.08
C THR A 60 -10.36 -5.56 -0.87
N ASP A 61 -10.45 -6.17 -2.05
CA ASP A 61 -11.46 -5.90 -3.07
C ASP A 61 -12.40 -7.08 -3.18
N ILE A 62 -13.68 -6.78 -3.43
CA ILE A 62 -14.70 -7.76 -3.78
C ILE A 62 -15.38 -7.32 -5.07
N ILE A 63 -15.57 -8.27 -6.00
CA ILE A 63 -16.35 -8.09 -7.22
C ILE A 63 -17.66 -8.85 -7.04
N CYS A 64 -18.76 -8.11 -6.92
CA CYS A 64 -20.10 -8.67 -6.89
C CYS A 64 -20.62 -8.91 -8.31
N GLY A 65 -21.29 -10.04 -8.50
CA GLY A 65 -22.02 -10.34 -9.72
C GLY A 65 -21.15 -10.78 -10.88
N PHE A 66 -20.08 -11.52 -10.58
CA PHE A 66 -19.34 -12.26 -11.60
C PHE A 66 -20.28 -13.22 -12.35
N PRO A 67 -20.09 -13.48 -13.66
CA PRO A 67 -21.04 -14.25 -14.47
C PRO A 67 -21.47 -15.61 -13.90
N THR A 68 -20.59 -16.31 -13.20
CA THR A 68 -20.86 -17.64 -12.61
C THR A 68 -21.31 -17.59 -11.15
N GLU A 69 -21.44 -16.41 -10.54
CA GLU A 69 -21.74 -16.24 -9.11
C GLU A 69 -23.18 -16.67 -8.77
N THR A 70 -23.30 -17.76 -8.01
CA THR A 70 -24.57 -18.24 -7.42
C THR A 70 -24.91 -17.49 -6.12
N GLU A 71 -26.05 -17.80 -5.50
CA GLU A 71 -26.37 -17.17 -4.20
C GLU A 71 -25.49 -17.73 -3.08
N GLU A 72 -25.20 -19.03 -3.14
CA GLU A 72 -24.30 -19.73 -2.24
C GLU A 72 -22.88 -19.12 -2.29
N ASP A 73 -22.36 -18.86 -3.50
CA ASP A 73 -21.06 -18.19 -3.69
C ASP A 73 -21.02 -16.79 -3.07
N PHE A 74 -22.14 -16.07 -3.16
CA PHE A 74 -22.26 -14.74 -2.57
C PHE A 74 -22.36 -14.81 -1.05
N GLU A 75 -23.06 -15.80 -0.47
CA GLU A 75 -23.07 -16.01 0.97
C GLU A 75 -21.68 -16.33 1.52
N GLU A 76 -20.89 -17.16 0.84
CA GLU A 76 -19.49 -17.41 1.24
C GLU A 76 -18.66 -16.11 1.30
N THR A 77 -18.89 -15.21 0.35
CA THR A 77 -18.28 -13.88 0.34
C THR A 77 -18.74 -13.01 1.52
N MET A 78 -20.04 -13.03 1.84
CA MET A 78 -20.60 -12.32 2.98
C MET A 78 -20.05 -12.85 4.31
N GLU A 79 -19.96 -14.16 4.48
CA GLU A 79 -19.41 -14.82 5.67
C GLU A 79 -17.96 -14.43 5.92
N MET A 80 -17.12 -14.48 4.88
CA MET A 80 -15.72 -14.06 4.97
C MET A 80 -15.61 -12.59 5.39
N CYS A 81 -16.38 -11.70 4.77
CA CYS A 81 -16.36 -10.28 5.12
C CYS A 81 -16.86 -10.04 6.55
N ALA A 82 -17.88 -10.78 6.99
CA ALA A 82 -18.40 -10.71 8.35
C ALA A 82 -17.41 -11.24 9.40
N LYS A 83 -16.67 -12.32 9.08
CA LYS A 83 -15.61 -12.89 9.93
C LYS A 83 -14.49 -11.86 10.18
N TYR A 84 -14.01 -11.21 9.13
CA TYR A 84 -12.82 -10.37 9.21
C TYR A 84 -13.10 -8.90 9.52
N ARG A 85 -14.30 -8.39 9.23
CA ARG A 85 -14.70 -6.98 9.44
C ARG A 85 -13.62 -6.01 8.97
N PHE A 86 -13.20 -6.15 7.71
CA PHE A 86 -12.10 -5.36 7.13
C PHE A 86 -12.30 -3.84 7.33
N PRO A 87 -11.31 -3.09 7.81
CA PRO A 87 -11.40 -1.63 7.92
C PRO A 87 -11.57 -0.94 6.57
N SER A 88 -10.97 -1.51 5.51
CA SER A 88 -11.05 -1.02 4.13
C SER A 88 -11.49 -2.14 3.21
N LEU A 89 -12.65 -1.98 2.56
CA LEU A 89 -13.27 -2.96 1.68
C LEU A 89 -13.75 -2.28 0.41
N PHE A 90 -13.14 -2.60 -0.73
CA PHE A 90 -13.51 -2.06 -2.03
C PHE A 90 -14.55 -2.96 -2.70
N ILE A 91 -15.81 -2.52 -2.67
CA ILE A 91 -16.93 -3.28 -3.24
C ILE A 91 -17.22 -2.76 -4.64
N ASN A 92 -16.91 -3.58 -5.64
CA ASN A 92 -17.10 -3.26 -7.05
C ASN A 92 -18.12 -4.22 -7.69
N GLN A 93 -18.80 -3.76 -8.73
CA GLN A 93 -19.62 -4.63 -9.59
C GLN A 93 -18.78 -5.19 -10.72
N PHE A 94 -19.06 -6.43 -11.13
CA PHE A 94 -18.42 -6.99 -12.31
C PHE A 94 -18.70 -6.14 -13.55
N PHE A 95 -17.63 -5.73 -14.21
CA PHE A 95 -17.67 -5.03 -15.48
C PHE A 95 -16.86 -5.82 -16.52
N PRO A 96 -17.49 -6.27 -17.63
CA PRO A 96 -16.80 -7.05 -18.65
C PRO A 96 -15.75 -6.18 -19.34
N ARG A 97 -14.51 -6.65 -19.37
CA ARG A 97 -13.41 -5.98 -20.07
C ARG A 97 -13.26 -6.59 -21.48
N PRO A 98 -13.29 -5.77 -22.55
CA PRO A 98 -13.11 -6.28 -23.92
C PRO A 98 -11.88 -7.18 -24.04
N GLY A 99 -12.01 -8.31 -24.73
CA GLY A 99 -10.93 -9.28 -24.94
C GLY A 99 -10.74 -10.33 -23.84
N THR A 100 -11.47 -10.25 -22.72
CA THR A 100 -11.42 -11.28 -21.66
C THR A 100 -12.41 -12.43 -21.91
N PRO A 101 -12.14 -13.66 -21.43
CA PRO A 101 -13.11 -14.75 -21.46
C PRO A 101 -14.43 -14.37 -20.76
N ALA A 102 -14.33 -13.67 -19.64
CA ALA A 102 -15.48 -13.22 -18.85
C ALA A 102 -16.39 -12.22 -19.60
N ALA A 103 -15.87 -11.50 -20.61
CA ALA A 103 -16.69 -10.61 -21.43
C ALA A 103 -17.66 -11.35 -22.37
N LYS A 104 -17.42 -12.64 -22.63
CA LYS A 104 -18.29 -13.50 -23.46
C LYS A 104 -19.29 -14.32 -22.64
N MET A 105 -19.17 -14.31 -21.31
CA MET A 105 -20.05 -15.06 -20.43
C MET A 105 -21.41 -14.38 -20.30
N GLU A 106 -22.47 -15.17 -20.12
CA GLU A 106 -23.80 -14.65 -19.83
C GLU A 106 -23.80 -13.97 -18.46
N ARG A 107 -24.29 -12.73 -18.41
CA ARG A 107 -24.26 -11.93 -17.18
C ARG A 107 -25.45 -12.30 -16.30
N ILE A 108 -25.22 -12.33 -14.99
CA ILE A 108 -26.33 -12.38 -14.05
C ILE A 108 -27.21 -11.11 -14.16
N PRO A 109 -28.51 -11.19 -13.83
CA PRO A 109 -29.43 -10.06 -13.92
C PRO A 109 -28.94 -8.83 -13.14
N ALA A 110 -29.02 -7.65 -13.75
CA ALA A 110 -28.49 -6.41 -13.15
C ALA A 110 -29.16 -6.03 -11.81
N ASN A 111 -30.44 -6.40 -11.62
CA ASN A 111 -31.13 -6.24 -10.34
C ASN A 111 -30.51 -7.12 -9.23
N LEU A 112 -30.06 -8.34 -9.57
CA LEU A 112 -29.39 -9.24 -8.64
C LEU A 112 -28.00 -8.70 -8.25
N VAL A 113 -27.21 -8.22 -9.23
CA VAL A 113 -25.92 -7.54 -8.96
C VAL A 113 -26.09 -6.38 -7.98
N LYS A 114 -27.10 -5.52 -8.22
CA LYS A 114 -27.42 -4.38 -7.35
C LYS A 114 -27.82 -4.84 -5.94
N LYS A 115 -28.64 -5.88 -5.82
CA LYS A 115 -29.05 -6.45 -4.53
C LYS A 115 -27.84 -6.95 -3.75
N ARG A 116 -26.95 -7.71 -4.37
CA ARG A 116 -25.72 -8.25 -3.76
C ARG A 116 -24.77 -7.16 -3.32
N THR A 117 -24.48 -6.21 -4.22
CA THR A 117 -23.65 -5.04 -3.90
C THR A 117 -24.21 -4.29 -2.67
N LYS A 118 -25.53 -4.04 -2.65
CA LYS A 118 -26.17 -3.38 -1.52
C LYS A 118 -26.02 -4.18 -0.22
N ARG A 119 -26.25 -5.49 -0.24
CA ARG A 119 -26.11 -6.36 0.95
C ARG A 119 -24.70 -6.30 1.52
N LEU A 120 -23.68 -6.38 0.68
CA LEU A 120 -22.28 -6.31 1.13
C LEU A 120 -21.91 -4.91 1.64
N THR A 121 -22.41 -3.85 0.99
CA THR A 121 -22.25 -2.47 1.47
C THR A 121 -22.93 -2.25 2.81
N ASP A 122 -24.14 -2.78 3.01
CA ASP A 122 -24.87 -2.69 4.27
C ASP A 122 -24.11 -3.45 5.38
N LEU A 123 -23.56 -4.64 5.09
CA LEU A 123 -22.68 -5.36 6.01
C LEU A 123 -21.44 -4.52 6.36
N PHE A 124 -20.76 -3.96 5.36
CA PHE A 124 -19.60 -3.11 5.60
C PHE A 124 -19.96 -1.93 6.50
N ASN A 125 -21.08 -1.25 6.25
CA ASN A 125 -21.54 -0.13 7.05
C ASN A 125 -22.07 -0.51 8.44
N SER A 126 -22.39 -1.79 8.69
CA SER A 126 -22.89 -2.26 9.98
C SER A 126 -21.85 -2.26 11.09
N TYR A 127 -20.57 -2.10 10.76
CA TYR A 127 -19.48 -2.12 11.73
C TYR A 127 -18.55 -0.92 11.64
N SER A 128 -18.05 -0.50 12.80
CA SER A 128 -17.06 0.55 12.95
C SER A 128 -15.70 -0.05 13.31
N PRO A 129 -14.70 -0.02 12.41
CA PRO A 129 -13.42 -0.67 12.64
C PRO A 129 -12.55 0.04 13.70
N TYR A 130 -12.86 1.30 14.03
CA TYR A 130 -12.01 2.16 14.86
C TYR A 130 -12.57 2.45 16.25
N ASP A 131 -13.75 1.94 16.63
CA ASP A 131 -14.39 2.33 17.91
C ASP A 131 -13.52 2.05 19.14
N SER A 132 -12.72 0.98 19.11
CA SER A 132 -11.79 0.64 20.19
C SER A 132 -10.57 1.58 20.28
N ARG A 133 -10.36 2.47 19.30
CA ARG A 133 -9.21 3.38 19.22
C ARG A 133 -9.39 4.65 20.03
N LYS A 134 -10.62 4.96 20.47
CA LYS A 134 -10.92 6.21 21.18
C LYS A 134 -10.11 6.29 22.48
N GLY A 135 -9.39 7.40 22.66
CA GLY A 135 -8.48 7.62 23.80
C GLY A 135 -7.08 7.03 23.65
N GLU A 136 -6.83 6.18 22.64
CA GLU A 136 -5.48 5.67 22.36
C GLU A 136 -4.58 6.77 21.79
N GLN A 137 -3.26 6.57 21.92
CA GLN A 137 -2.25 7.51 21.47
C GLN A 137 -1.44 6.94 20.32
N TYR A 138 -1.14 7.78 19.33
CA TYR A 138 -0.43 7.38 18.11
C TYR A 138 0.62 8.42 17.71
N THR A 139 1.70 7.96 17.08
CA THR A 139 2.52 8.80 16.22
C THR A 139 1.89 8.85 14.83
N VAL A 140 1.69 10.05 14.31
CA VAL A 140 0.99 10.32 13.06
C VAL A 140 1.87 11.16 12.15
N LEU A 141 2.10 10.68 10.93
CA LEU A 141 2.75 11.47 9.88
C LEU A 141 1.69 12.26 9.12
N VAL A 142 1.81 13.59 9.13
CA VAL A 142 0.86 14.49 8.47
C VAL A 142 1.32 14.75 7.04
N THR A 143 0.49 14.37 6.06
CA THR A 143 0.89 14.34 4.64
C THR A 143 0.07 15.25 3.76
N GLU A 144 -1.19 15.52 4.12
CA GLU A 144 -2.16 16.10 3.20
C GLU A 144 -3.10 17.09 3.89
N ILE A 145 -3.71 17.97 3.10
CA ILE A 145 -4.85 18.79 3.52
C ILE A 145 -6.12 18.05 3.09
N SER A 146 -7.05 17.87 4.01
CA SER A 146 -8.32 17.20 3.72
C SER A 146 -9.18 17.99 2.71
N HIS A 147 -10.16 17.31 2.12
CA HIS A 147 -11.06 17.91 1.13
C HIS A 147 -11.88 19.09 1.68
N ASP A 148 -12.21 19.08 2.98
CA ASP A 148 -12.95 20.18 3.63
C ASP A 148 -12.07 21.44 3.85
N LYS A 149 -10.75 21.32 3.70
CA LYS A 149 -9.74 22.37 3.93
C LYS A 149 -9.74 22.94 5.37
N GLN A 150 -10.41 22.27 6.29
CA GLN A 150 -10.49 22.58 7.73
C GLN A 150 -9.59 21.65 8.56
N HIS A 151 -9.17 20.52 8.01
CA HIS A 151 -8.30 19.56 8.68
C HIS A 151 -7.07 19.19 7.85
N TYR A 152 -5.99 18.86 8.54
CA TYR A 152 -4.92 18.04 7.98
C TYR A 152 -5.29 16.57 8.05
N VAL A 153 -4.71 15.78 7.13
CA VAL A 153 -4.78 14.33 7.13
C VAL A 153 -3.39 13.78 7.43
N GLY A 154 -3.34 12.90 8.41
CA GLY A 154 -2.15 12.10 8.69
C GLY A 154 -2.48 10.63 8.85
N HIS A 155 -1.41 9.82 8.86
CA HIS A 155 -1.51 8.37 8.96
C HIS A 155 -0.64 7.86 10.11
N ASN A 156 -1.20 6.91 10.88
CA ASN A 156 -0.42 6.17 11.86
C ASN A 156 0.33 5.00 11.22
N LYS A 157 1.00 4.18 12.04
CA LYS A 157 1.70 2.96 11.62
C LYS A 157 0.81 2.00 10.81
N SER A 158 -0.48 1.91 11.13
CA SER A 158 -1.46 1.03 10.49
C SER A 158 -2.04 1.62 9.20
N TYR A 159 -1.52 2.77 8.76
CA TYR A 159 -2.02 3.58 7.64
C TYR A 159 -3.47 4.08 7.83
N GLU A 160 -3.98 4.07 9.07
CA GLU A 160 -5.31 4.56 9.39
C GLU A 160 -5.35 6.10 9.31
N GLN A 161 -6.42 6.63 8.71
CA GLN A 161 -6.56 8.07 8.48
C GLN A 161 -6.96 8.82 9.75
N ILE A 162 -6.17 9.82 10.13
CA ILE A 162 -6.38 10.65 11.33
C ILE A 162 -6.47 12.12 10.90
N LEU A 163 -7.59 12.75 11.23
CA LEU A 163 -7.85 14.17 11.01
C LEU A 163 -7.31 14.99 12.18
N LEU A 164 -6.54 16.02 11.86
CA LEU A 164 -5.93 16.94 12.83
C LEU A 164 -6.37 18.38 12.53
N PRO A 165 -6.54 19.22 13.55
CA PRO A 165 -6.87 20.62 13.35
C PRO A 165 -5.78 21.34 12.55
N MET A 166 -6.17 22.32 11.73
CA MET A 166 -5.22 23.15 11.00
C MET A 166 -4.34 23.94 11.98
N ARG A 167 -3.04 23.69 11.93
CA ARG A 167 -2.00 24.40 12.68
C ARG A 167 -0.79 24.64 11.78
N GLU A 168 -0.13 25.78 11.96
CA GLU A 168 1.10 26.08 11.24
C GLU A 168 2.16 24.99 11.46
N ASN A 169 3.06 24.83 10.48
CA ASN A 169 4.19 23.90 10.52
C ASN A 169 3.88 22.39 10.60
N LEU A 170 2.61 21.99 10.68
CA LEU A 170 2.21 20.59 10.88
C LEU A 170 2.41 19.70 9.64
N LEU A 171 2.26 20.25 8.44
CA LEU A 171 2.41 19.46 7.21
C LEU A 171 3.85 18.92 7.06
N GLY A 172 3.98 17.62 6.80
CA GLY A 172 5.27 16.95 6.64
C GLY A 172 6.00 16.63 7.96
N THR A 173 5.31 16.72 9.10
CA THR A 173 5.84 16.33 10.41
C THR A 173 5.17 15.07 10.95
N ALA A 174 5.90 14.34 11.78
CA ALA A 174 5.39 13.29 12.63
C ALA A 174 5.17 13.83 14.04
N VAL A 175 3.95 13.66 14.55
CA VAL A 175 3.48 14.20 15.84
C VAL A 175 2.79 13.13 16.67
N ARG A 176 2.79 13.27 18.00
CA ARG A 176 1.99 12.43 18.89
C ARG A 176 0.59 13.02 19.07
N VAL A 177 -0.40 12.14 18.97
CA VAL A 177 -1.81 12.52 19.04
C VAL A 177 -2.57 11.59 19.96
N ARG A 178 -3.70 12.06 20.48
CA ARG A 178 -4.70 11.25 21.18
C ARG A 178 -6.00 11.25 20.39
N ILE A 179 -6.54 10.06 20.12
CA ILE A 179 -7.81 9.93 19.40
C ILE A 179 -8.96 10.44 20.26
N THR A 180 -9.68 11.44 19.76
CA THR A 180 -10.82 12.07 20.45
C THR A 180 -12.16 11.52 19.93
N ASP A 181 -12.22 11.18 18.65
CA ASP A 181 -13.42 10.61 18.06
C ASP A 181 -13.14 9.69 16.87
N THR A 182 -14.10 8.84 16.53
CA THR A 182 -13.96 7.79 15.52
C THR A 182 -15.16 7.82 14.57
N SER A 183 -14.89 7.64 13.28
CA SER A 183 -15.92 7.50 12.25
C SER A 183 -15.72 6.19 11.48
N LYS A 184 -16.54 5.95 10.45
CA LYS A 184 -16.41 4.76 9.60
C LYS A 184 -15.07 4.70 8.85
N PHE A 185 -14.57 5.86 8.39
CA PHE A 185 -13.46 5.94 7.43
C PHE A 185 -12.21 6.62 7.99
N SER A 186 -12.35 7.38 9.07
CA SER A 186 -11.26 8.12 9.69
C SER A 186 -11.47 8.29 11.19
N MET A 187 -10.43 8.72 11.88
CA MET A 187 -10.47 9.16 13.27
C MET A 187 -10.17 10.65 13.37
N MET A 188 -10.57 11.28 14.46
CA MET A 188 -10.19 12.64 14.82
C MET A 188 -9.28 12.58 16.04
N ALA A 189 -8.31 13.49 16.11
CA ALA A 189 -7.36 13.51 17.20
C ALA A 189 -6.93 14.92 17.59
N GLU A 190 -6.46 15.04 18.83
CA GLU A 190 -5.76 16.22 19.34
C GLU A 190 -4.26 15.94 19.39
N ILE A 191 -3.43 16.94 19.12
CA ILE A 191 -1.98 16.86 19.27
C ILE A 191 -1.66 16.97 20.76
N ILE A 192 -0.79 16.10 21.27
CA ILE A 192 -0.46 16.03 22.70
C ILE A 192 1.01 16.36 23.01
N ASP A 193 1.84 16.58 21.99
CA ASP A 193 3.23 17.01 22.14
C ASP A 193 3.43 18.48 21.71
N ASP A 194 4.51 19.07 22.21
CA ASP A 194 4.89 20.42 21.86
C ASP A 194 5.55 20.47 20.48
N GLU A 195 5.44 21.61 19.79
CA GLU A 195 5.98 21.78 18.44
C GLU A 195 7.50 21.57 18.34
N SER A 196 8.22 21.79 19.45
CA SER A 196 9.65 21.48 19.57
C SER A 196 9.98 19.99 19.55
N GLU A 197 9.00 19.10 19.83
CA GLU A 197 9.15 17.65 19.82
C GLU A 197 8.83 17.02 18.45
N TRP A 198 8.25 17.80 17.53
CA TRP A 198 7.80 17.29 16.23
C TRP A 198 8.97 16.88 15.34
N THR A 199 8.85 15.72 14.70
CA THR A 199 9.89 15.23 13.78
C THR A 199 9.54 15.61 12.35
N ARG A 200 10.31 16.50 11.72
CA ARG A 200 10.10 16.86 10.31
C ARG A 200 10.75 15.83 9.38
N CYS A 201 9.94 15.20 8.53
CA CYS A 201 10.41 14.13 7.64
C CYS A 201 11.15 14.64 6.40
N ALA A 202 10.99 15.92 6.08
CA ALA A 202 11.83 16.63 5.12
C ALA A 202 12.89 17.43 5.89
N ILE A 203 14.09 16.87 6.04
CA ILE A 203 15.25 17.74 6.17
C ILE A 203 15.39 18.39 4.80
N LYS A 204 15.15 19.70 4.71
CA LYS A 204 15.65 20.48 3.58
C LYS A 204 17.16 20.31 3.67
N GLN A 205 17.75 19.40 2.89
CA GLN A 205 19.19 19.42 2.73
C GLN A 205 19.49 20.81 2.18
N GLU A 206 20.19 21.63 2.93
CA GLU A 206 20.86 22.80 2.37
C GLU A 206 21.97 22.28 1.47
N SER A 207 21.60 21.71 0.33
CA SER A 207 22.54 21.49 -0.74
C SER A 207 22.79 22.85 -1.38
N ASN A 208 23.93 23.46 -1.09
CA ASN A 208 24.51 24.53 -1.91
C ASN A 208 24.84 24.08 -3.36
N GLY A 209 24.29 22.95 -3.83
CA GLY A 209 24.47 22.44 -5.18
C GLY A 209 23.31 22.84 -6.08
N GLN A 210 23.63 23.51 -7.19
CA GLN A 210 22.65 23.75 -8.25
C GLN A 210 22.35 22.44 -8.99
N ILE A 211 21.07 22.16 -9.21
CA ILE A 211 20.64 21.05 -10.05
C ILE A 211 20.73 21.49 -11.51
N GLN A 212 21.61 20.85 -12.29
CA GLN A 212 21.66 21.00 -13.73
C GLN A 212 21.66 19.61 -14.39
N ASN A 213 20.69 19.36 -15.28
CA ASN A 213 20.56 18.09 -16.02
C ASN A 213 20.57 16.81 -15.18
N GLY A 214 19.87 16.81 -14.03
CA GLY A 214 19.63 15.60 -13.25
C GLY A 214 20.86 15.01 -12.54
N LYS A 215 21.96 15.76 -12.41
CA LYS A 215 23.11 15.40 -11.58
C LYS A 215 23.30 16.42 -10.46
N ILE A 216 23.57 15.91 -9.25
CA ILE A 216 23.94 16.73 -8.09
C ILE A 216 25.46 16.80 -8.06
N THR A 217 26.04 17.96 -8.37
CA THR A 217 27.46 18.23 -8.19
C THR A 217 27.70 18.69 -6.75
N THR A 218 28.13 17.77 -5.89
CA THR A 218 28.73 18.11 -4.59
C THR A 218 30.24 18.27 -4.79
N HIS A 219 30.82 19.42 -4.44
CA HIS A 219 32.26 19.55 -4.27
C HIS A 219 32.71 18.70 -3.07
N LEU A 220 33.02 17.43 -3.33
CA LEU A 220 33.79 16.58 -2.42
C LEU A 220 35.25 16.68 -2.84
N GLN A 221 36.12 17.03 -1.89
CA GLN A 221 37.56 17.20 -2.10
C GLN A 221 38.21 16.00 -2.79
N ASP A 222 39.06 16.33 -3.76
CA ASP A 222 39.86 15.47 -4.62
C ASP A 222 40.64 14.39 -3.85
N GLY A 223 40.56 13.15 -4.34
CA GLY A 223 41.39 12.04 -3.89
C GLY A 223 41.11 10.72 -4.61
N ASN A 224 39.88 10.52 -5.11
CA ASN A 224 39.47 9.29 -5.78
C ASN A 224 39.40 9.37 -7.32
N GLU A 225 39.35 10.56 -7.92
CA GLU A 225 39.28 10.69 -9.39
C GLU A 225 40.56 10.22 -10.11
N ASP A 226 41.74 10.47 -9.53
CA ASP A 226 43.02 10.10 -10.16
C ASP A 226 43.22 8.58 -10.19
N ILE A 227 42.72 7.88 -9.18
CA ILE A 227 42.77 6.42 -9.10
C ILE A 227 41.88 5.82 -10.19
N ILE A 228 40.65 6.33 -10.34
CA ILE A 228 39.69 5.82 -11.33
C ILE A 228 40.17 6.11 -12.76
N LYS A 229 40.70 7.30 -13.04
CA LYS A 229 41.28 7.63 -14.37
C LYS A 229 42.46 6.71 -14.73
N LYS A 230 43.31 6.36 -13.76
CA LYS A 230 44.44 5.45 -13.96
C LYS A 230 43.97 4.04 -14.35
N TYR A 231 42.99 3.47 -13.64
CA TYR A 231 42.52 2.11 -13.91
C TYR A 231 41.64 1.99 -15.18
N VAL A 232 40.85 3.01 -15.51
CA VAL A 232 40.08 3.03 -16.78
C VAL A 232 41.00 3.11 -18.00
N GLY A 233 42.09 3.90 -17.90
CA GLY A 233 43.10 3.98 -18.95
C GLY A 233 43.80 2.64 -19.23
N PHE A 234 44.17 1.90 -18.18
CA PHE A 234 44.75 0.56 -18.32
C PHE A 234 43.75 -0.44 -18.93
N GLY A 235 42.47 -0.40 -18.53
CA GLY A 235 41.44 -1.29 -19.07
C GLY A 235 41.19 -1.13 -20.58
N LEU A 236 41.20 0.11 -21.08
CA LEU A 236 41.03 0.39 -22.51
C LEU A 236 42.20 -0.08 -23.36
N ILE A 237 43.44 0.02 -22.85
CA ILE A 237 44.63 -0.48 -23.54
C ILE A 237 44.58 -2.00 -23.66
N PHE A 238 44.19 -2.71 -22.60
CA PHE A 238 44.04 -4.18 -22.65
C PHE A 238 42.97 -4.62 -23.64
N LEU A 239 41.84 -3.91 -23.71
CA LEU A 239 40.78 -4.22 -24.68
C LEU A 239 41.25 -4.01 -26.13
N PHE A 240 42.03 -2.96 -26.36
CA PHE A 240 42.56 -2.64 -27.69
C PHE A 240 43.62 -3.64 -28.16
N VAL A 241 44.52 -4.07 -27.25
CA VAL A 241 45.50 -5.12 -27.53
C VAL A 241 44.81 -6.46 -27.80
N ALA A 242 43.77 -6.81 -27.04
CA ALA A 242 43.00 -8.03 -27.26
C ALA A 242 42.30 -8.02 -28.64
N LEU A 243 41.74 -6.88 -29.06
CA LEU A 243 41.11 -6.72 -30.38
C LEU A 243 42.13 -6.82 -31.53
N ILE A 244 43.33 -6.27 -31.36
CA ILE A 244 44.41 -6.39 -32.35
C ILE A 244 44.88 -7.85 -32.48
N ILE A 245 45.07 -8.55 -31.35
CA ILE A 245 45.43 -9.98 -31.35
C ILE A 245 44.34 -10.81 -32.05
N GLN A 246 43.07 -10.52 -31.76
CA GLN A 246 41.93 -11.22 -32.35
C GLN A 246 41.73 -10.92 -33.85
N MET A 247 42.15 -9.74 -34.31
CA MET A 247 42.19 -9.40 -35.73
C MET A 247 43.35 -10.09 -36.45
N LEU A 248 44.54 -10.10 -35.85
CA LEU A 248 45.73 -10.74 -36.45
C LEU A 248 45.56 -12.26 -36.53
N SER A 249 44.91 -12.90 -35.56
CA SER A 249 44.58 -14.33 -35.60
C SER A 249 43.56 -14.72 -36.67
N LYS A 250 42.89 -13.76 -37.33
CA LYS A 250 41.96 -14.01 -38.44
C LYS A 250 42.63 -13.87 -39.81
N PHE A 251 43.87 -13.43 -39.87
CA PHE A 251 44.64 -13.22 -41.10
C PHE A 251 45.83 -14.20 -41.27
N LEU A 252 46.02 -15.11 -40.32
CA LEU A 252 46.91 -16.27 -40.35
C LEU A 252 46.06 -17.55 -40.36
#